data_AF-A0A7S0U041-F1
#
_entry.id   AF-A0A7S0U041-F1
#
_cell.length_a   1.000
_cell.length_b   1.000
_cell.length_c   1.000
_cell.angle_alpha   90.00
_cell.angle_beta   90.00
_cell.angle_gamma   90.00
#
_symmetry.space_group_name_H-M   'P 1'
#
loop_
_entity.id
_entity.type
_entity.pdbx_description
1 polymer ?
#
loop_
_entity_poly.entity_id
_entity_poly.type
_entity_poly.pdbx_seq_one_letter_code
_entity_poly.pdbx_strand_id
1 'polypeptide(L)'
;AGLSDVQTLIPVLQHLGGAHAKYGVQPEHFPIVGEALLWTLEQGLTPAGVWTAEVKDAWTKTWDTVVSVMEPALMAQSVKEIMQELVQESWALVEKDLDAHGIKFFMRIFTIAPGALQLFSFKDAKDLEKSPELAAHAGTVMRTVGQAVAGLSDVQTLIPVLQHLGGAHAKYGVQPEHFPIVGE
;
A
#
# COMPACT_ATOMS: atom_id res chain seq x y z
N ALA A 1 -36.70 8.77 -3.41
CA ALA A 1 -35.24 8.54 -3.45
C ALA A 1 -35.03 7.05 -3.31
N GLY A 2 -34.73 6.35 -4.40
CA GLY A 2 -34.65 4.88 -4.43
C GLY A 2 -33.25 4.39 -4.81
N LEU A 3 -33.08 3.06 -4.76
CA LEU A 3 -31.92 2.27 -5.25
C LEU A 3 -31.52 2.56 -6.72
N SER A 4 -32.23 3.46 -7.40
CA SER A 4 -31.96 3.92 -8.77
C SER A 4 -30.60 4.62 -8.93
N ASP A 5 -29.87 4.90 -7.86
CA ASP A 5 -28.51 5.42 -7.96
C ASP A 5 -27.51 4.73 -7.02
N VAL A 6 -27.58 3.40 -6.93
CA VAL A 6 -26.55 2.60 -6.25
C VAL A 6 -25.15 2.91 -6.79
N GLN A 7 -25.02 3.27 -8.07
CA GLN A 7 -23.75 3.62 -8.70
C GLN A 7 -23.10 4.85 -8.06
N THR A 8 -23.85 5.90 -7.71
CA THR A 8 -23.29 7.05 -6.97
C THR A 8 -22.91 6.72 -5.52
N LEU A 9 -23.47 5.66 -4.93
CA LEU A 9 -23.12 5.22 -3.59
C LEU A 9 -21.86 4.35 -3.55
N ILE A 10 -21.43 3.76 -4.67
CA ILE A 10 -20.25 2.88 -4.71
C ILE A 10 -19.00 3.56 -4.13
N PRO A 11 -18.60 4.79 -4.52
CA PRO A 11 -17.41 5.43 -3.96
C PRO A 11 -17.53 5.69 -2.46
N VAL A 12 -18.73 6.02 -1.98
CA VAL A 12 -19.00 6.24 -0.56
C VAL A 12 -18.87 4.94 0.23
N LEU A 13 -19.44 3.85 -0.27
CA LEU A 13 -19.35 2.53 0.35
C LEU A 13 -17.92 1.97 0.32
N GLN A 14 -17.17 2.18 -0.76
CA GLN A 14 -15.75 1.82 -0.83
C GLN A 14 -14.93 2.56 0.22
N HIS A 15 -15.13 3.88 0.33
CA HIS A 15 -14.47 4.68 1.37
C HIS A 15 -14.82 4.18 2.77
N LEU A 16 -16.11 3.88 3.00
CA LEU A 16 -16.60 3.38 4.28
C LEU A 16 -16.01 2.02 4.62
N GLY A 17 -15.92 1.10 3.66
CA GLY A 17 -15.29 -0.22 3.84
C GLY A 17 -13.83 -0.09 4.28
N GLY A 18 -13.05 0.75 3.57
CA GLY A 18 -11.67 1.04 3.96
C GLY A 18 -11.54 1.70 5.34
N ALA A 19 -12.48 2.59 5.72
CA ALA A 19 -12.48 3.17 7.06
C ALA A 19 -12.74 2.11 8.16
N HIS A 20 -13.62 1.13 7.90
CA HIS A 20 -13.91 0.06 8.85
C HIS A 20 -12.75 -0.92 9.05
N ALA A 21 -11.88 -1.10 8.05
CA ALA A 21 -10.64 -1.87 8.19
C ALA A 21 -9.79 -1.34 9.37
N LYS A 22 -9.69 -0.01 9.50
CA LYS A 22 -8.93 0.66 10.57
C LYS A 22 -9.51 0.44 11.97
N TYR A 23 -10.79 0.08 12.06
CA TYR A 23 -11.45 -0.28 13.32
C TYR A 23 -11.34 -1.77 13.64
N GLY A 24 -10.64 -2.54 12.81
CA GLY A 24 -10.46 -3.99 12.98
C GLY A 24 -11.67 -4.80 12.56
N VAL A 25 -12.60 -4.25 11.77
CA VAL A 25 -13.73 -5.02 11.24
C VAL A 25 -13.21 -6.10 10.31
N GLN A 26 -13.79 -7.30 10.44
CA GLN A 26 -13.48 -8.47 9.63
C GLN A 26 -14.68 -8.87 8.78
N PRO A 27 -14.49 -9.61 7.67
CA PRO A 27 -15.58 -10.10 6.83
C PRO A 27 -16.66 -10.85 7.61
N GLU A 28 -16.28 -11.59 8.65
CA GLU A 28 -17.18 -12.38 9.50
C GLU A 28 -18.17 -11.51 10.30
N HIS A 29 -17.93 -10.20 10.41
CA HIS A 29 -18.85 -9.29 11.09
C HIS A 29 -20.04 -8.87 10.23
N PHE A 30 -19.92 -8.86 8.89
CA PHE A 30 -21.01 -8.46 8.00
C PHE A 30 -22.29 -9.31 8.15
N PRO A 31 -22.24 -10.65 8.19
CA PRO A 31 -23.45 -11.45 8.37
C PRO A 31 -24.13 -11.18 9.73
N ILE A 32 -23.36 -10.95 10.79
CA ILE A 32 -23.89 -10.64 12.14
C ILE A 32 -24.67 -9.31 12.10
N VAL A 33 -24.10 -8.27 11.47
CA VAL A 33 -24.77 -6.97 11.36
C VAL A 33 -26.00 -7.06 10.45
N GLY A 34 -25.93 -7.83 9.36
CA GLY A 34 -27.05 -8.07 8.46
C GLY A 34 -28.25 -8.73 9.15
N GLU A 35 -27.99 -9.76 9.97
CA GLU A 35 -29.02 -10.41 10.78
C GLU A 35 -29.67 -9.42 11.76
N ALA A 36 -28.85 -8.67 12.51
CA ALA A 36 -29.32 -7.69 13.49
C ALA A 36 -30.15 -6.56 12.83
N LEU A 37 -29.75 -6.10 11.64
CA LEU A 37 -30.47 -5.11 10.85
C LEU A 37 -31.86 -5.63 10.45
N LEU A 38 -31.92 -6.82 9.84
CA LEU A 38 -33.18 -7.41 9.40
C LEU A 38 -34.13 -7.69 10.56
N TRP A 39 -33.60 -8.19 11.68
CA TRP A 39 -34.39 -8.41 12.88
C TRP A 39 -34.96 -7.09 13.42
N THR A 40 -34.16 -6.03 13.46
CA THR A 40 -34.61 -4.70 13.95
C THR A 40 -35.70 -4.12 13.05
N LEU A 41 -35.55 -4.24 11.73
CA LEU A 41 -36.55 -3.81 10.75
C LEU A 41 -37.86 -4.59 10.91
N GLU A 42 -37.79 -5.91 11.12
CA GLU A 42 -38.95 -6.74 11.42
C GLU A 42 -39.71 -6.22 12.65
N GLN A 43 -39.01 -5.97 13.77
CA GLN A 43 -39.66 -5.46 14.99
C GLN A 43 -40.29 -4.08 14.79
N GLY A 44 -39.63 -3.19 14.05
CA GLY A 44 -40.11 -1.82 13.84
C GLY A 44 -41.25 -1.69 12.83
N LEU A 45 -41.30 -2.57 11.82
CA LEU A 45 -42.25 -2.50 10.71
C LEU A 45 -43.47 -3.42 10.90
N THR A 46 -43.36 -4.46 11.74
CA THR A 46 -44.48 -5.35 12.06
C THR A 46 -45.68 -4.63 12.67
N PRO A 47 -45.55 -3.68 13.63
CA PRO A 47 -46.70 -2.96 14.19
C PRO A 47 -47.51 -2.16 13.17
N ALA A 48 -46.86 -1.71 12.09
CA ALA A 48 -47.50 -1.00 10.99
C ALA A 48 -48.09 -1.94 9.92
N GLY A 49 -47.88 -3.26 10.05
CA GLY A 49 -48.35 -4.27 9.10
C GLY A 49 -47.63 -4.25 7.74
N VAL A 50 -46.45 -3.64 7.66
CA VAL A 50 -45.71 -3.46 6.40
C VAL A 50 -44.51 -4.40 6.25
N TRP A 51 -44.22 -5.23 7.24
CA TRP A 51 -43.18 -6.26 7.13
C TRP A 51 -43.71 -7.48 6.35
N THR A 52 -43.55 -7.44 5.03
CA THR A 52 -43.90 -8.56 4.13
C THR A 52 -42.66 -9.31 3.65
N ALA A 53 -42.85 -10.46 3.01
CA ALA A 53 -41.75 -11.23 2.42
C ALA A 53 -40.98 -10.42 1.37
N GLU A 54 -41.68 -9.62 0.56
CA GLU A 54 -41.08 -8.75 -0.46
C GLU A 54 -40.27 -7.62 0.17
N VAL A 55 -40.75 -7.05 1.28
CA VAL A 55 -40.01 -6.00 2.01
C VAL A 55 -38.74 -6.59 2.64
N LYS A 56 -38.84 -7.77 3.25
CA LYS A 56 -37.67 -8.49 3.78
C LYS A 56 -36.64 -8.76 2.67
N ASP A 57 -37.07 -9.33 1.55
CA ASP A 57 -36.21 -9.61 0.39
C ASP A 57 -35.54 -8.35 -0.16
N ALA A 58 -36.27 -7.23 -0.26
CA ALA A 58 -35.72 -5.95 -0.70
C ALA A 58 -34.63 -5.43 0.25
N TRP A 59 -34.85 -5.52 1.57
CA TRP A 59 -33.85 -5.12 2.57
C TRP A 59 -32.63 -6.04 2.57
N THR A 60 -32.83 -7.35 2.44
CA THR A 60 -31.73 -8.32 2.31
C THR A 60 -30.87 -7.99 1.10
N LYS A 61 -31.47 -7.80 -0.09
CA LYS A 61 -30.74 -7.43 -1.31
C LYS A 61 -30.01 -6.09 -1.19
N THR A 62 -30.60 -5.14 -0.47
CA THR A 62 -29.96 -3.85 -0.19
C THR A 62 -28.73 -4.03 0.69
N TRP A 63 -28.83 -4.85 1.75
CA TRP A 63 -27.69 -5.19 2.60
C TRP A 63 -26.60 -5.94 1.81
N ASP A 64 -26.97 -6.93 1.02
CA ASP A 64 -26.01 -7.69 0.19
C ASP A 64 -25.27 -6.77 -0.79
N THR A 65 -25.96 -5.77 -1.35
CA THR A 65 -25.32 -4.76 -2.21
C THR A 65 -24.28 -3.96 -1.43
N VAL A 66 -24.58 -3.55 -0.19
CA VAL A 66 -23.63 -2.85 0.69
C VAL A 66 -22.41 -3.74 0.96
N VAL A 67 -22.61 -4.99 1.34
CA VAL A 67 -21.53 -5.96 1.60
C VAL A 67 -20.66 -6.16 0.37
N SER A 68 -21.27 -6.32 -0.82
CA SER A 68 -20.55 -6.56 -2.08
C SER A 68 -19.58 -5.44 -2.47
N VAL A 69 -19.77 -4.23 -1.93
CA VAL A 69 -18.89 -3.07 -2.17
C VAL A 69 -17.96 -2.81 -1.00
N MET A 70 -18.46 -2.88 0.24
CA MET A 70 -17.69 -2.57 1.43
C MET A 70 -16.66 -3.64 1.78
N GLU A 71 -17.00 -4.92 1.68
CA GLU A 71 -16.11 -6.03 2.07
C GLU A 71 -14.83 -6.08 1.24
N PRO A 72 -14.88 -5.98 -0.12
CA PRO A 72 -13.65 -5.93 -0.91
C PRO A 72 -12.77 -4.71 -0.61
N ALA A 73 -13.41 -3.55 -0.39
CA ALA A 73 -12.68 -2.32 -0.05
C ALA A 73 -12.02 -2.39 1.33
N LEU A 74 -12.70 -3.00 2.29
CA LEU A 74 -12.16 -3.31 3.62
C LEU A 74 -10.95 -4.24 3.49
N MET A 75 -11.09 -5.35 2.77
CA MET A 75 -10.00 -6.33 2.57
C MET A 75 -8.79 -5.72 1.86
N ALA A 76 -9.01 -4.91 0.82
CA ALA A 76 -7.93 -4.22 0.12
C ALA A 76 -7.17 -3.27 1.06
N GLN A 77 -7.87 -2.56 1.94
CA GLN A 77 -7.25 -1.67 2.93
C GLN A 77 -6.48 -2.46 4.00
N SER A 78 -7.04 -3.57 4.50
CA SER A 78 -6.35 -4.44 5.47
C SER A 78 -5.08 -5.05 4.89
N VAL A 79 -5.11 -5.55 3.64
CA VAL A 79 -3.92 -6.09 2.96
C VAL A 79 -2.87 -5.00 2.78
N LYS A 80 -3.28 -3.79 2.39
CA LYS A 80 -2.36 -2.64 2.26
C LYS A 80 -1.67 -2.33 3.58
N GLU A 81 -2.40 -2.32 4.69
CA GLU A 81 -1.86 -2.07 6.03
C GLU A 81 -0.88 -3.17 6.46
N ILE A 82 -1.23 -4.45 6.25
CA ILE A 82 -0.35 -5.59 6.52
C ILE A 82 0.94 -5.51 5.70
N MET A 83 0.83 -5.23 4.40
CA MET A 83 2.00 -5.11 3.53
C MET A 83 2.92 -3.97 3.98
N GLN A 84 2.34 -2.84 4.37
CA GLN A 84 3.10 -1.72 4.91
C GLN A 84 3.86 -2.12 6.18
N GLU A 85 3.18 -2.76 7.13
CA GLU A 85 3.78 -3.22 8.38
C GLU A 85 4.92 -4.21 8.12
N LEU A 86 4.71 -5.21 7.26
CA LEU A 86 5.74 -6.18 6.88
C LEU A 86 6.99 -5.51 6.28
N VAL A 87 6.80 -4.51 5.41
CA VAL A 87 7.92 -3.76 4.81
C VAL A 87 8.65 -2.95 5.90
N GLN A 88 7.93 -2.30 6.80
CA GLN A 88 8.51 -1.51 7.88
C GLN A 88 9.28 -2.37 8.89
N GLU A 89 8.71 -3.50 9.31
CA GLU A 89 9.34 -4.44 10.24
C GLU A 89 10.57 -5.12 9.64
N SER A 90 10.48 -5.57 8.39
CA SER A 90 11.62 -6.19 7.71
C SER A 90 12.74 -5.18 7.47
N TRP A 91 12.42 -3.93 7.14
CA TRP A 91 13.41 -2.87 7.01
C TRP A 91 14.13 -2.57 8.34
N ALA A 92 13.43 -2.64 9.48
CA ALA A 92 14.06 -2.47 10.79
C ALA A 92 15.17 -3.52 11.07
N LEU A 93 15.15 -4.67 10.39
CA LEU A 93 16.26 -5.64 10.43
C LEU A 93 17.43 -5.21 9.53
N VAL A 94 17.13 -4.70 8.34
CA VAL A 94 18.13 -4.18 7.38
C VAL A 94 18.87 -2.97 7.96
N GLU A 95 18.15 -2.11 8.67
CA GLU A 95 18.67 -0.87 9.24
C GLU A 95 19.78 -1.08 10.28
N LYS A 96 19.86 -2.27 10.87
CA LYS A 96 20.93 -2.63 11.83
C LYS A 96 22.32 -2.61 11.20
N ASP A 97 22.43 -2.72 9.88
CA ASP A 97 23.70 -2.70 9.15
C ASP A 97 23.51 -2.11 7.74
N LEU A 98 23.11 -0.83 7.65
CA LEU A 98 22.85 -0.17 6.37
C LEU A 98 24.08 -0.13 5.47
N ASP A 99 25.28 0.03 6.04
CA ASP A 99 26.51 0.15 5.27
C ASP A 99 26.84 -1.16 4.55
N ALA A 100 26.81 -2.30 5.24
CA ALA A 100 27.07 -3.59 4.59
C ALA A 100 25.98 -3.98 3.59
N HIS A 101 24.70 -3.74 3.91
CA HIS A 101 23.60 -4.02 2.98
C HIS A 101 23.65 -3.11 1.75
N GLY A 102 23.97 -1.83 1.93
CA GLY A 102 24.13 -0.87 0.84
C GLY A 102 25.27 -1.24 -0.10
N ILE A 103 26.44 -1.64 0.44
CA ILE A 103 27.56 -2.10 -0.39
C ILE A 103 27.13 -3.34 -1.20
N LYS A 104 26.53 -4.34 -0.55
CA LYS A 104 26.03 -5.56 -1.23
C LYS A 104 25.02 -5.23 -2.34
N PHE A 105 24.12 -4.29 -2.09
CA PHE A 105 23.13 -3.82 -3.06
C PHE A 105 23.80 -3.25 -4.32
N PHE A 106 24.78 -2.36 -4.17
CA PHE A 106 25.51 -1.79 -5.32
C PHE A 106 26.39 -2.82 -6.03
N MET A 107 27.07 -3.70 -5.28
CA MET A 107 27.83 -4.81 -5.89
C MET A 107 26.91 -5.71 -6.73
N ARG A 108 25.67 -5.93 -6.28
CA ARG A 108 24.66 -6.67 -7.05
C ARG A 108 24.24 -5.90 -8.30
N ILE A 109 24.00 -4.59 -8.22
CA ILE A 109 23.72 -3.75 -9.40
C ILE A 109 24.84 -3.88 -10.45
N PHE A 110 26.10 -3.77 -10.05
CA PHE A 110 27.22 -3.88 -10.99
C PHE A 110 27.43 -5.29 -11.52
N THR A 111 26.95 -6.30 -10.81
CA THR A 111 26.91 -7.69 -11.31
C THR A 111 25.83 -7.87 -12.38
N ILE A 112 24.64 -7.30 -12.17
CA ILE A 112 23.51 -7.40 -13.11
C ILE A 112 23.74 -6.49 -14.33
N ALA A 113 24.22 -5.27 -14.11
CA ALA A 113 24.47 -4.25 -15.13
C ALA A 113 25.87 -3.63 -14.94
N PRO A 114 26.94 -4.28 -15.44
CA PRO A 114 28.31 -3.79 -15.31
C PRO A 114 28.52 -2.37 -15.88
N GLY A 115 27.77 -2.01 -16.94
CA GLY A 115 27.81 -0.68 -17.53
C GLY A 115 27.37 0.44 -16.57
N ALA A 116 26.55 0.14 -15.57
CA ALA A 116 26.11 1.12 -14.58
C ALA A 116 27.28 1.70 -13.77
N LEU A 117 28.34 0.91 -13.56
CA LEU A 117 29.54 1.36 -12.83
C LEU A 117 30.15 2.63 -13.44
N GLN A 118 30.04 2.81 -14.76
CA GLN A 118 30.61 3.95 -15.48
C GLN A 118 29.98 5.30 -15.10
N LEU A 119 28.78 5.28 -14.50
CA LEU A 119 28.06 6.47 -14.04
C LEU A 119 28.56 7.00 -12.70
N PHE A 120 29.37 6.20 -11.97
CA PHE A 120 29.81 6.54 -10.62
C PHE A 120 31.24 7.08 -10.61
N SER A 121 31.50 8.06 -9.73
CA SER A 121 32.83 8.67 -9.59
C SER A 121 33.90 7.71 -9.04
N PHE A 122 33.47 6.62 -8.39
CA PHE A 122 34.33 5.61 -7.78
C PHE A 122 34.61 4.40 -8.68
N LYS A 123 34.27 4.47 -9.97
CA LYS A 123 34.42 3.38 -10.94
C LYS A 123 35.84 2.81 -11.06
N ASP A 124 36.85 3.62 -10.77
CA ASP A 124 38.28 3.27 -10.87
C ASP A 124 38.88 2.85 -9.51
N ALA A 125 38.04 2.62 -8.49
CA ALA A 125 38.50 2.16 -7.18
C ALA A 125 39.22 0.80 -7.30
N LYS A 126 40.38 0.68 -6.66
CA LYS A 126 41.19 -0.56 -6.67
C LYS A 126 40.46 -1.74 -6.02
N ASP A 127 39.72 -1.46 -4.96
CA ASP A 127 38.85 -2.40 -4.26
C ASP A 127 37.51 -1.69 -4.08
N LEU A 128 36.57 -1.99 -4.98
CA LEU A 128 35.28 -1.32 -5.04
C LEU A 128 34.46 -1.58 -3.78
N GLU A 129 34.48 -2.81 -3.25
CA GLU A 129 33.72 -3.20 -2.07
C GLU A 129 34.22 -2.49 -0.80
N LYS A 130 35.51 -2.15 -0.75
CA LYS A 130 36.11 -1.39 0.36
C LYS A 130 36.24 0.12 0.07
N SER A 131 35.67 0.62 -1.02
CA SER A 131 35.76 2.04 -1.37
C SER A 131 34.97 2.89 -0.37
N PRO A 132 35.59 3.89 0.27
CA PRO A 132 34.87 4.82 1.15
C PRO A 132 33.85 5.66 0.38
N GLU A 133 34.09 5.96 -0.90
CA GLU A 133 33.16 6.66 -1.77
C GLU A 133 31.92 5.82 -2.07
N LEU A 134 32.08 4.51 -2.37
CA LEU A 134 30.95 3.60 -2.51
C LEU A 134 30.18 3.51 -1.20
N ALA A 135 30.85 3.29 -0.07
CA ALA A 135 30.20 3.19 1.23
C ALA A 135 29.37 4.46 1.56
N ALA A 136 29.92 5.65 1.33
CA ALA A 136 29.21 6.91 1.56
C ALA A 136 27.97 7.07 0.65
N HIS A 137 28.10 6.71 -0.63
CA HIS A 137 26.98 6.76 -1.57
C HIS A 137 25.90 5.73 -1.22
N ALA A 138 26.30 4.48 -0.99
CA ALA A 138 25.44 3.38 -0.60
C ALA A 138 24.66 3.70 0.69
N GLY A 139 25.34 4.19 1.73
CA GLY A 139 24.68 4.59 2.96
C GLY A 139 23.67 5.72 2.76
N THR A 140 23.92 6.64 1.83
CA THR A 140 22.95 7.71 1.49
C THR A 140 21.70 7.14 0.83
N VAL A 141 21.86 6.25 -0.16
CA VAL A 141 20.74 5.57 -0.82
C VAL A 141 19.92 4.77 0.18
N MET A 142 20.58 3.97 1.02
CA MET A 142 19.91 3.14 2.01
C MET A 142 19.13 3.99 3.03
N ARG A 143 19.68 5.11 3.50
CA ARG A 143 18.92 6.06 4.36
C ARG A 143 17.71 6.65 3.66
N THR A 144 17.83 7.02 2.38
CA THR A 144 16.70 7.53 1.60
C THR A 144 15.61 6.48 1.41
N VAL A 145 15.97 5.22 1.16
CA VAL A 145 15.01 4.10 1.12
C VAL A 145 14.34 3.93 2.49
N GLY A 146 15.10 4.01 3.58
CA GLY A 146 14.54 3.96 4.93
C GLY A 146 13.53 5.07 5.23
N GLN A 147 13.79 6.31 4.76
CA GLN A 147 12.82 7.41 4.86
C GLN A 147 11.54 7.11 4.07
N ALA A 148 11.66 6.52 2.88
CA ALA A 148 10.52 6.10 2.09
C ALA A 148 9.72 4.97 2.78
N VAL A 149 10.40 3.97 3.35
CA VAL A 149 9.76 2.89 4.12
C VAL A 149 9.02 3.45 5.35
N ALA A 150 9.65 4.35 6.09
CA ALA A 150 9.04 5.01 7.25
C ALA A 150 7.79 5.82 6.87
N GLY A 151 7.78 6.45 5.69
CA GLY A 151 6.66 7.25 5.19
C GLY A 151 5.57 6.49 4.43
N LEU A 152 5.60 5.14 4.36
CA LEU A 152 4.58 4.37 3.62
C LEU A 152 3.15 4.58 4.16
N SER A 153 3.02 4.96 5.43
CA SER A 153 1.75 5.37 6.06
C SER A 153 1.17 6.67 5.51
N ASP A 154 2.01 7.54 4.93
CA ASP A 154 1.63 8.81 4.32
C ASP A 154 2.44 9.06 3.05
N VAL A 155 2.14 8.30 2.01
CA VAL A 155 2.83 8.37 0.70
C VAL A 155 2.77 9.78 0.10
N GLN A 156 1.76 10.61 0.43
CA GLN A 156 1.68 11.98 -0.10
C GLN A 156 2.86 12.83 0.35
N THR A 157 3.37 12.61 1.56
CA THR A 157 4.57 13.30 2.06
C THR A 157 5.85 12.84 1.38
N LEU A 158 5.86 11.63 0.79
CA LEU A 158 7.01 11.10 0.06
C LEU A 158 7.10 11.63 -1.38
N ILE A 159 5.99 12.07 -1.97
CA ILE A 159 5.95 12.50 -3.38
C ILE A 159 7.04 13.55 -3.71
N PRO A 160 7.20 14.65 -2.95
CA PRO A 160 8.22 15.65 -3.26
C PRO A 160 9.65 15.11 -3.16
N VAL A 161 9.91 14.22 -2.19
CA VAL A 161 11.21 13.58 -1.98
C VAL A 161 11.56 12.69 -3.17
N LEU A 162 10.62 11.85 -3.61
CA LEU A 162 10.80 10.94 -4.74
C LEU A 162 10.93 11.70 -6.07
N GLN A 163 10.18 12.78 -6.26
CA GLN A 163 10.32 13.65 -7.43
C GLN A 163 11.70 14.31 -7.48
N HIS A 164 12.20 14.82 -6.36
CA HIS A 164 13.54 15.39 -6.27
C HIS A 164 14.60 14.34 -6.59
N LEU A 165 14.48 13.14 -6.02
CA LEU A 165 15.40 12.03 -6.24
C LEU A 165 15.41 11.58 -7.71
N GLY A 166 14.25 11.42 -8.34
CA GLY A 166 14.13 11.07 -9.76
C GLY A 166 14.77 12.13 -10.66
N GLY A 167 14.55 13.43 -10.35
CA GLY A 167 15.18 14.53 -11.07
C GLY A 167 16.71 14.56 -10.92
N ALA A 168 17.25 14.16 -9.77
CA ALA A 168 18.69 14.03 -9.57
C ALA A 168 19.26 12.88 -10.42
N HIS A 169 18.62 11.71 -10.44
CA HIS A 169 19.07 10.56 -11.23
C HIS A 169 19.07 10.84 -12.73
N ALA A 170 18.05 11.55 -13.25
CA ALA A 170 18.00 11.94 -14.65
C ALA A 170 19.22 12.81 -15.07
N LYS A 171 19.70 13.69 -14.17
CA LYS A 171 20.90 14.52 -14.42
C LYS A 171 22.19 13.71 -14.53
N TYR A 172 22.25 12.54 -13.90
CA TYR A 172 23.40 11.63 -13.95
C TYR A 172 23.30 10.59 -15.09
N GLY A 173 22.38 10.79 -16.04
CA GLY A 173 22.26 9.92 -17.22
C GLY A 173 21.48 8.62 -16.97
N VAL A 174 20.77 8.51 -15.85
CA VAL A 174 19.84 7.39 -15.63
C VAL A 174 18.63 7.56 -16.56
N GLN A 175 18.45 6.62 -17.48
CA GLN A 175 17.32 6.58 -18.41
C GLN A 175 16.19 5.72 -17.83
N PRO A 176 14.94 5.91 -18.30
CA PRO A 176 13.82 5.04 -17.92
C PRO A 176 14.12 3.54 -18.08
N GLU A 177 14.90 3.18 -19.09
CA GLU A 177 15.35 1.81 -19.40
C GLU A 177 16.26 1.20 -18.32
N HIS A 178 16.83 2.00 -17.42
CA HIS A 178 17.68 1.52 -16.32
C HIS A 178 16.91 1.16 -15.04
N PHE A 179 15.63 1.55 -14.93
CA PHE A 179 14.82 1.29 -13.73
C PHE A 179 14.35 -0.18 -13.55
N PRO A 180 13.98 -0.93 -14.60
CA PRO A 180 13.56 -2.33 -14.47
C PRO A 180 14.63 -3.23 -13.84
N ILE A 181 15.91 -2.89 -14.00
CA ILE A 181 17.08 -3.66 -13.55
C ILE A 181 17.16 -3.78 -12.01
N VAL A 182 16.54 -2.85 -11.27
CA VAL A 182 16.59 -2.80 -9.80
C VAL A 182 15.35 -3.47 -9.17
N GLY A 183 14.37 -3.88 -9.98
CA GLY A 183 13.09 -4.44 -9.53
C GLY A 183 12.90 -5.94 -9.79
N GLU A 184 13.92 -6.65 -10.29
CA GLU A 184 13.94 -8.12 -10.48
C GLU A 184 14.59 -8.85 -9.31
#